data_AF-A0A7J6C1P8-F1
#
_entry.id   AF-A0A7J6C1P8-F1
#
_cell.length_a   1.000
_cell.length_b   1.000
_cell.length_c   1.000
_cell.angle_alpha   90.00
_cell.angle_beta   90.00
_cell.angle_gamma   90.00
#
_symmetry.space_group_name_H-M   'P 1'
#
loop_
_entity.id
_entity.type
_entity.pdbx_description
1 polymer ?
#
loop_
_entity_poly.entity_id
_entity_poly.type
_entity_poly.pdbx_seq_one_letter_code
_entity_poly.pdbx_strand_id
1 'polypeptide(L)'
;MPISFSVQGSSDLLRVQKGENISLNCSMRNRYEVAWYHLRSGELELLISAKKDESGRKLLTNYNPNSPRLKMTADAWVTRATLVISGVTESDSGLYFCGTKSDAPEMFFDKPFRLEIEGLSVTEEPKVDITVVAGGIIHYHGWQKGWAAAKKRSSLIHHK
;
A
#
# COMPACT_ATOMS: atom_id res chain seq x y z
N MET A 1 -26.88 15.02 -18.28
CA MET A 1 -25.70 14.56 -19.04
C MET A 1 -24.58 14.33 -18.03
N PRO A 2 -24.10 13.09 -17.80
CA PRO A 2 -22.98 12.90 -16.88
C PRO A 2 -21.67 13.10 -17.66
N ILE A 3 -20.82 13.95 -17.12
CA ILE A 3 -19.46 14.18 -17.60
C ILE A 3 -18.63 12.98 -17.13
N SER A 4 -18.14 12.18 -18.08
CA SER A 4 -17.17 11.12 -17.80
C SER A 4 -15.83 11.76 -17.43
N PHE A 5 -15.30 11.45 -16.25
CA PHE A 5 -13.94 11.83 -15.87
C PHE A 5 -13.02 10.60 -15.91
N SER A 6 -11.98 10.68 -16.74
CA SER A 6 -10.86 9.74 -16.74
C SER A 6 -9.90 10.07 -15.61
N VAL A 7 -9.43 9.05 -14.87
CA VAL A 7 -8.31 9.17 -13.95
C VAL A 7 -7.06 9.50 -14.76
N GLN A 8 -6.63 10.76 -14.73
CA GLN A 8 -5.45 11.24 -15.45
C GLN A 8 -4.21 11.18 -14.52
N GLY A 9 -3.92 9.98 -14.03
CA GLY A 9 -2.70 9.64 -13.29
C GLY A 9 -2.21 8.26 -13.74
N SER A 10 -0.96 8.16 -14.19
CA SER A 10 -0.38 6.87 -14.59
C SER A 10 -0.29 5.95 -13.37
N SER A 11 -0.80 4.73 -13.48
CA SER A 11 -0.57 3.64 -12.53
C SER A 11 0.25 2.54 -13.19
N ASP A 12 1.04 1.80 -12.43
CA ASP A 12 1.64 0.56 -12.94
C ASP A 12 0.58 -0.54 -12.94
N LEU A 13 0.20 -1.00 -14.13
CA LEU A 13 -0.78 -2.07 -14.29
C LEU A 13 -0.09 -3.43 -14.14
N LEU A 14 -0.59 -4.26 -13.22
CA LEU A 14 -0.17 -5.63 -13.01
C LEU A 14 -1.37 -6.56 -13.21
N ARG A 15 -1.27 -7.46 -14.18
CA ARG A 15 -2.28 -8.50 -14.47
C ARG A 15 -1.76 -9.84 -14.04
N VAL A 16 -2.56 -10.58 -13.27
CA VAL A 16 -2.13 -11.83 -12.62
C VAL A 16 -3.25 -12.85 -12.57
N GLN A 17 -2.88 -14.12 -12.50
CA GLN A 17 -3.82 -15.23 -12.35
C GLN A 17 -4.11 -15.49 -10.87
N LYS A 18 -5.30 -16.02 -10.58
CA LYS A 18 -5.70 -16.40 -9.22
C LYS A 18 -4.73 -17.46 -8.67
N GLY A 19 -4.31 -17.28 -7.41
CA GLY A 19 -3.37 -18.18 -6.74
C GLY A 19 -1.89 -17.85 -6.97
N GLU A 20 -1.55 -16.89 -7.83
CA GLU A 20 -0.17 -16.44 -8.00
C GLU A 20 0.37 -15.70 -6.76
N ASN A 21 1.69 -15.69 -6.61
CA ASN A 21 2.38 -14.86 -5.62
C ASN A 21 2.94 -13.63 -6.32
N ILE A 22 2.60 -12.44 -5.83
CA ILE A 22 3.03 -11.18 -6.46
C ILE A 22 3.94 -10.39 -5.53
N SER A 23 4.70 -9.46 -6.12
CA SER A 23 5.61 -8.59 -5.40
C SER A 23 5.48 -7.15 -5.89
N LEU A 24 5.18 -6.22 -4.98
CA LEU A 24 5.08 -4.80 -5.26
C LEU A 24 6.24 -4.08 -4.57
N ASN A 25 6.98 -3.28 -5.32
CA ASN A 25 8.18 -2.62 -4.85
C ASN A 25 7.91 -1.16 -4.46
N CYS A 26 8.58 -0.71 -3.42
CA CYS A 26 8.55 0.67 -2.97
C CYS A 26 9.95 1.18 -2.62
N SER A 27 10.23 2.41 -3.01
CA SER A 27 11.52 3.04 -2.73
C SER A 27 11.60 3.51 -1.27
N MET A 28 12.58 3.00 -0.55
CA MET A 28 12.91 3.36 0.83
C MET A 28 14.18 4.21 0.94
N ARG A 29 14.68 4.74 -0.19
CA ARG A 29 15.87 5.59 -0.22
C ARG A 29 15.63 6.87 0.58
N ASN A 30 16.47 7.12 1.58
CA ASN A 30 16.35 8.27 2.51
C ASN A 30 15.02 8.29 3.30
N ARG A 31 14.36 7.14 3.45
CA ARG A 31 13.16 6.95 4.26
C ARG A 31 13.46 5.98 5.40
N TYR A 32 12.77 6.11 6.53
CA TYR A 32 12.93 5.21 7.68
C TYR A 32 11.68 4.38 7.97
N GLU A 33 10.55 4.70 7.37
CA GLU A 33 9.25 4.05 7.62
C GLU A 33 8.51 3.84 6.30
N VAL A 34 7.80 2.71 6.19
CA VAL A 34 6.97 2.33 5.04
C VAL A 34 5.65 1.73 5.49
N ALA A 35 4.59 2.02 4.74
CA ALA A 35 3.30 1.37 4.85
C ALA A 35 2.69 1.12 3.47
N TRP A 36 2.05 -0.04 3.32
CA TRP A 36 1.27 -0.38 2.14
C TRP A 36 -0.21 -0.31 2.45
N TYR A 37 -0.95 0.24 1.50
CA TYR A 37 -2.38 0.43 1.58
C TYR A 37 -3.06 -0.15 0.36
N HIS A 38 -4.28 -0.63 0.55
CA HIS A 38 -5.14 -1.13 -0.52
C HIS A 38 -6.42 -0.30 -0.55
N LEU A 39 -6.69 0.32 -1.70
CA LEU A 39 -7.92 1.02 -1.95
C LEU A 39 -8.87 0.08 -2.68
N ARG A 40 -9.92 -0.32 -2.00
CA ARG A 40 -10.97 -1.20 -2.52
C ARG A 40 -12.33 -0.59 -2.22
N SER A 41 -13.18 -0.49 -3.23
CA SER A 41 -14.55 0.02 -3.10
C SER A 41 -14.65 1.40 -2.42
N GLY A 42 -13.65 2.27 -2.61
CA GLY A 42 -13.61 3.61 -2.02
C GLY A 42 -13.03 3.68 -0.60
N GLU A 43 -12.70 2.55 0.03
CA GLU A 43 -12.07 2.50 1.34
C GLU A 43 -10.57 2.19 1.24
N LEU A 44 -9.75 2.96 1.95
CA LEU A 44 -8.31 2.79 2.01
C LEU A 44 -7.91 2.03 3.28
N GLU A 45 -7.52 0.77 3.12
CA GLU A 45 -7.09 -0.10 4.20
C GLU A 45 -5.56 -0.07 4.36
N LEU A 46 -5.06 0.03 5.59
CA LEU A 46 -3.65 -0.23 5.90
C LEU A 46 -3.42 -1.74 5.94
N LEU A 47 -2.57 -2.27 5.06
CA LEU A 47 -2.28 -3.69 4.99
C LEU A 47 -1.12 -4.09 5.91
N ILE A 48 -0.01 -3.35 5.81
CA ILE A 48 1.24 -3.68 6.49
C ILE A 48 2.08 -2.41 6.65
N SER A 49 2.76 -2.28 7.79
CA SER A 49 3.72 -1.19 8.01
C SER A 49 4.99 -1.70 8.68
N ALA A 50 6.11 -1.08 8.35
CA ALA A 50 7.41 -1.42 8.90
C ALA A 50 8.29 -0.18 9.05
N LYS A 51 9.24 -0.25 9.98
CA LYS A 51 10.26 0.80 10.20
C LYS A 51 11.65 0.20 10.18
N LYS A 52 12.65 1.01 9.81
CA LYS A 52 14.04 0.65 9.98
C LYS A 52 14.35 0.44 11.46
N ASP A 53 15.20 -0.54 11.75
CA ASP A 53 15.84 -0.66 13.05
C ASP A 53 16.83 0.50 13.27
N GLU A 54 17.39 0.59 14.47
CA GLU A 54 18.34 1.66 14.83
C GLU A 54 19.58 1.68 13.94
N SER A 55 20.01 0.52 13.45
CA SER A 55 21.15 0.41 12.53
C SER A 55 20.82 0.86 11.10
N GLY A 56 19.54 0.98 10.75
CA GLY A 56 19.07 1.24 9.40
C GLY A 56 19.22 0.05 8.45
N ARG A 57 19.63 -1.13 8.95
CA ARG A 57 19.98 -2.32 8.15
C ARG A 57 18.92 -3.39 8.13
N LYS A 58 17.90 -3.28 8.99
CA LYS A 58 16.78 -4.21 9.03
C LYS A 58 15.47 -3.45 8.96
N LEU A 59 14.49 -4.06 8.31
CA LEU A 59 13.12 -3.55 8.26
C LEU A 59 12.26 -4.38 9.23
N LEU A 60 11.83 -3.76 10.32
CA LEU A 60 11.03 -4.37 11.37
C LEU A 60 9.55 -4.13 11.08
N THR A 61 8.78 -5.22 10.95
CA THR A 61 7.33 -5.13 10.72
C THR A 61 6.63 -4.75 12.02
N ASN A 62 5.91 -3.63 12.00
CA ASN A 62 5.20 -3.08 13.17
C ASN A 62 3.71 -3.45 13.17
N TYR A 63 3.15 -3.72 12.00
CA TYR A 63 1.73 -4.05 11.80
C TYR A 63 1.59 -4.98 10.62
N ASN A 64 0.97 -6.14 10.81
CA ASN A 64 0.60 -7.09 9.76
C ASN A 64 -0.48 -8.06 10.27
N PRO A 65 -1.77 -7.69 10.23
CA PRO A 65 -2.87 -8.56 10.66
C PRO A 65 -3.08 -9.76 9.72
N ASN A 66 -2.57 -9.66 8.49
CA ASN A 66 -2.79 -10.62 7.40
C ASN A 66 -1.57 -11.55 7.20
N SER A 67 -0.72 -11.68 8.22
CA SER A 67 0.36 -12.67 8.24
C SER A 67 -0.24 -14.09 8.28
N PRO A 68 0.32 -15.08 7.56
CA PRO A 68 1.55 -15.03 6.76
C PRO A 68 1.32 -14.71 5.27
N ARG A 69 0.07 -14.42 4.87
CA ARG A 69 -0.28 -14.19 3.45
C ARG A 69 0.39 -12.94 2.89
N LEU A 70 0.38 -11.84 3.67
CA LEU A 70 1.10 -10.62 3.36
C LEU A 70 2.46 -10.62 4.10
N LYS A 71 3.54 -10.32 3.37
CA LYS A 71 4.89 -10.20 3.94
C LYS A 71 5.57 -8.94 3.44
N MET A 72 6.37 -8.31 4.28
CA MET A 72 7.29 -7.26 3.90
C MET A 72 8.70 -7.83 3.86
N THR A 73 9.40 -7.65 2.75
CA THR A 73 10.83 -7.93 2.62
C THR A 73 11.58 -6.66 2.24
N ALA A 74 12.90 -6.65 2.45
CA ALA A 74 13.75 -5.53 2.07
C ALA A 74 15.06 -6.03 1.50
N ASP A 75 15.68 -5.21 0.65
CA ASP A 75 17.06 -5.43 0.22
C ASP A 75 18.06 -5.22 1.37
N ALA A 76 19.31 -5.63 1.18
CA ALA A 76 20.35 -5.60 2.22
C ALA A 76 20.64 -4.20 2.79
N TRP A 77 20.30 -3.14 2.05
CA TRP A 77 20.51 -1.74 2.44
C TRP A 77 19.20 -1.05 2.86
N VAL A 78 18.08 -1.77 2.87
CA VAL A 78 16.74 -1.26 3.16
C VAL A 78 16.46 0.02 2.36
N THR A 79 16.87 0.01 1.09
CA THR A 79 16.59 1.05 0.09
C THR A 79 15.37 0.70 -0.74
N ARG A 80 14.92 -0.56 -0.68
CA ARG A 80 13.70 -1.04 -1.32
C ARG A 80 12.95 -1.94 -0.34
N ALA A 81 11.68 -1.62 -0.12
CA ALA A 81 10.76 -2.49 0.59
C ALA A 81 9.81 -3.14 -0.41
N THR A 82 9.58 -4.44 -0.27
CA THR A 82 8.74 -5.22 -1.18
C THR A 82 7.59 -5.83 -0.41
N LEU A 83 6.36 -5.51 -0.82
CA LEU A 83 5.17 -6.22 -0.39
C LEU A 83 5.04 -7.50 -1.18
N VAL A 84 5.00 -8.64 -0.51
CA VAL A 84 4.68 -9.94 -1.11
C VAL A 84 3.26 -10.31 -0.71
N ILE A 85 2.42 -10.59 -1.71
CA ILE A 85 1.06 -11.11 -1.54
C ILE A 85 1.05 -12.54 -2.06
N SER A 86 0.85 -13.50 -1.16
CA SER A 86 0.78 -14.91 -1.54
C SER A 86 -0.65 -15.32 -1.89
N GLY A 87 -0.79 -16.13 -2.94
CA GLY A 87 -2.06 -16.74 -3.33
C GLY A 87 -3.14 -15.70 -3.63
N VAL A 88 -2.92 -14.86 -4.64
CA VAL A 88 -3.83 -13.75 -4.94
C VAL A 88 -5.26 -14.23 -5.18
N THR A 89 -6.23 -13.47 -4.67
CA THR A 89 -7.66 -13.72 -4.85
C THR A 89 -8.34 -12.52 -5.49
N GLU A 90 -9.58 -12.68 -5.95
CA GLU A 90 -10.35 -11.60 -6.59
C GLU A 90 -10.50 -10.36 -5.69
N SER A 91 -10.53 -10.56 -4.37
CA SER A 91 -10.53 -9.49 -3.37
C SER A 91 -9.30 -8.60 -3.39
N ASP A 92 -8.18 -9.07 -3.95
CA ASP A 92 -6.92 -8.32 -4.02
C ASP A 92 -6.94 -7.33 -5.20
N SER A 93 -7.89 -7.45 -6.12
CA SER A 93 -8.05 -6.43 -7.17
C SER A 93 -8.25 -5.03 -6.59
N GLY A 94 -7.69 -4.02 -7.24
CA GLY A 94 -7.77 -2.64 -6.79
C GLY A 94 -6.45 -1.88 -6.92
N LEU A 95 -6.36 -0.76 -6.19
CA LEU A 95 -5.19 0.10 -6.20
C LEU A 95 -4.36 -0.08 -4.93
N TYR A 96 -3.06 -0.27 -5.10
CA TYR A 96 -2.10 -0.36 -4.01
C TYR A 96 -1.21 0.88 -3.96
N PHE A 97 -1.05 1.43 -2.78
CA PHE A 97 -0.25 2.63 -2.53
C PHE A 97 0.85 2.31 -1.53
N CYS A 98 2.08 2.70 -1.86
CA CYS A 98 3.16 2.72 -0.89
C CYS A 98 3.32 4.13 -0.32
N GLY A 99 3.21 4.25 1.00
CA GLY A 99 3.55 5.45 1.75
C GLY A 99 4.87 5.29 2.47
N THR A 100 5.75 6.27 2.35
CA THR A 100 7.04 6.30 3.07
C THR A 100 7.19 7.57 3.86
N LYS A 101 7.99 7.47 4.93
CA LYS A 101 8.26 8.60 5.83
C LYS A 101 9.76 8.82 6.02
N SER A 102 10.13 10.09 6.05
CA SER A 102 11.46 10.60 6.43
C SER A 102 11.33 11.51 7.65
N ASP A 103 12.40 12.22 8.01
CA ASP A 103 12.39 13.14 9.16
C ASP A 103 11.46 14.35 8.94
N ALA A 104 11.16 14.64 7.67
CA ALA A 104 10.10 15.58 7.29
C ALA A 104 8.73 15.16 7.85
N PRO A 105 7.85 16.12 8.20
CA PRO A 105 6.53 15.82 8.75
C PRO A 105 5.58 15.15 7.73
N GLU A 106 5.84 15.30 6.44
CA GLU A 106 5.04 14.75 5.36
C GLU A 106 5.34 13.27 5.06
N MET A 107 4.29 12.56 4.60
CA MET A 107 4.44 11.25 3.97
C MET A 107 4.57 11.41 2.46
N PHE A 108 5.35 10.52 1.86
CA PHE A 108 5.57 10.47 0.42
C PHE A 108 4.93 9.22 -0.15
N PHE A 109 4.17 9.39 -1.23
CA PHE A 109 3.52 8.28 -1.92
C PHE A 109 4.14 8.09 -3.29
N ASP A 110 4.58 6.86 -3.54
CA ASP A 110 4.99 6.45 -4.89
C ASP A 110 3.75 6.32 -5.79
N LYS A 111 4.01 6.20 -7.10
CA LYS A 111 2.97 5.92 -8.10
C LYS A 111 2.20 4.63 -7.71
N PRO A 112 0.86 4.62 -7.81
CA PRO A 112 0.09 3.44 -7.41
C PRO A 112 0.26 2.28 -8.38
N PHE A 113 0.10 1.07 -7.84
CA PHE A 113 -0.04 -0.16 -8.62
C PHE A 113 -1.53 -0.50 -8.77
N ARG A 114 -1.98 -0.78 -9.99
CA ARG A 114 -3.32 -1.30 -10.28
C ARG A 114 -3.21 -2.80 -10.49
N LEU A 115 -3.81 -3.57 -9.59
CA LEU A 115 -3.85 -5.03 -9.69
C LEU A 115 -5.16 -5.49 -10.33
N GLU A 116 -5.06 -6.22 -11.43
CA GLU A 116 -6.18 -6.86 -12.13
C GLU A 116 -5.98 -8.38 -12.09
N ILE A 117 -7.04 -9.11 -11.70
CA ILE A 117 -7.03 -10.57 -11.72
C ILE A 117 -7.62 -11.04 -13.05
N GLU A 118 -6.87 -11.84 -13.78
CA GLU A 118 -7.30 -12.41 -15.06
C GLU A 118 -8.48 -13.37 -14.86
N GLY A 119 -9.41 -13.39 -15.82
CA GLY A 119 -10.63 -14.19 -15.74
C GLY A 119 -11.78 -13.57 -14.95
N LEU A 120 -11.55 -12.43 -14.25
CA LEU A 120 -12.65 -11.54 -13.86
C LEU A 120 -13.19 -10.86 -15.12
N SER A 121 -14.22 -11.45 -15.74
CA SER A 121 -15.10 -10.69 -16.61
C SER A 121 -15.79 -9.64 -15.74
N VAL A 122 -15.30 -8.40 -15.81
CA VAL A 122 -15.98 -7.23 -15.23
C VAL A 122 -17.30 -7.08 -15.98
N THR A 123 -18.32 -7.82 -15.55
CA THR A 123 -19.69 -7.58 -15.96
C THR A 123 -20.16 -6.43 -15.08
N GLU A 124 -20.28 -5.26 -15.69
CA GLU A 124 -20.50 -3.94 -15.08
C GLU A 124 -19.26 -3.27 -14.48
N GLU A 125 -18.83 -2.19 -15.15
CA GLU A 125 -18.03 -1.14 -14.52
C GLU A 125 -18.77 -0.69 -13.26
N PRO A 126 -18.20 -0.82 -12.06
CA PRO A 126 -18.76 -0.10 -10.94
C PRO A 126 -18.58 1.39 -11.26
N LYS A 127 -19.68 2.10 -11.50
CA LYS A 127 -19.75 3.57 -11.42
C LYS A 127 -19.43 3.95 -9.98
N VAL A 128 -18.16 3.88 -9.63
CA VAL A 128 -17.67 4.48 -8.41
C VAL A 128 -17.39 5.92 -8.79
N ASP A 129 -18.21 6.84 -8.26
CA ASP A 129 -17.86 8.26 -8.17
C ASP A 129 -16.64 8.38 -7.25
N ILE A 130 -15.47 7.98 -7.75
CA ILE A 130 -14.18 8.09 -7.08
C ILE A 130 -13.80 9.56 -7.19
N THR A 131 -14.24 10.36 -6.21
CA THR A 131 -13.56 11.63 -5.94
C THR A 131 -12.25 11.31 -5.24
N VAL A 132 -11.25 10.78 -5.97
CA VAL A 132 -9.90 10.54 -5.44
C VAL A 132 -8.85 10.94 -6.48
N VAL A 133 -8.46 12.22 -6.36
CA VAL A 133 -7.10 12.75 -6.50
C VAL A 133 -6.43 12.59 -7.85
N ALA A 134 -6.74 13.54 -8.73
CA ALA A 134 -5.73 14.08 -9.63
C ALA A 134 -4.58 14.68 -8.79
N GLY A 135 -3.33 14.31 -9.08
CA GLY A 135 -2.15 15.06 -8.65
C GLY A 135 -1.94 15.20 -7.13
N GLY A 136 -1.54 14.12 -6.46
CA GLY A 136 -0.62 14.26 -5.31
C GLY A 136 -1.16 14.77 -3.97
N ILE A 137 -2.48 14.84 -3.73
CA ILE A 137 -3.01 15.15 -2.39
C ILE A 137 -4.22 14.25 -2.08
N ILE A 138 -3.98 13.07 -1.50
CA ILE A 138 -5.03 12.26 -0.85
C ILE A 138 -5.24 12.83 0.54
N HIS A 139 -6.50 13.14 0.89
CA HIS A 139 -6.89 13.80 2.15
C HIS A 139 -6.10 13.24 3.34
N TYR A 140 -5.15 14.05 3.78
CA TYR A 140 -4.16 13.83 4.84
C TYR A 140 -4.70 13.12 6.10
N HIS A 141 -5.98 13.31 6.44
CA HIS A 141 -6.60 12.82 7.67
C HIS A 141 -6.87 11.31 7.72
N GLY A 142 -7.20 10.65 6.61
CA GLY A 142 -7.42 9.19 6.61
C GLY A 142 -6.13 8.42 6.88
N TRP A 143 -5.05 8.88 6.25
CA TRP A 143 -3.71 8.31 6.33
C TRP A 143 -3.09 8.50 7.72
N GLN A 144 -3.26 9.69 8.32
CA GLN A 144 -2.83 9.95 9.70
C GLN A 144 -3.48 9.00 10.71
N LYS A 145 -4.77 8.66 10.53
CA LYS A 145 -5.47 7.75 11.45
C LYS A 145 -4.93 6.32 11.36
N GLY A 146 -4.76 5.79 10.14
CA GLY A 146 -4.15 4.47 9.94
C GLY A 146 -2.72 4.42 10.50
N TRP A 147 -1.94 5.47 10.26
CA TRP A 147 -0.59 5.61 10.78
C TRP A 147 -0.54 5.71 12.32
N ALA A 148 -1.42 6.50 12.93
CA ALA A 148 -1.54 6.60 14.39
C ALA A 148 -1.95 5.27 15.03
N ALA A 149 -2.84 4.52 14.38
CA ALA A 149 -3.23 3.18 14.84
C ALA A 149 -2.04 2.20 14.81
N ALA A 150 -1.21 2.23 13.76
CA ALA A 150 0.01 1.43 13.67
C ALA A 150 1.02 1.80 14.77
N LYS A 151 1.24 3.10 15.01
CA LYS A 151 2.12 3.58 16.11
C LYS A 151 1.64 3.12 17.49
N LYS A 152 0.35 3.24 17.78
CA LYS A 152 -0.24 2.81 19.06
C LYS A 152 -0.10 1.31 19.30
N ARG A 153 -0.16 0.49 18.25
CA ARG A 153 0.06 -0.97 18.36
C ARG A 153 1.54 -1.33 18.51
N SER A 154 2.45 -0.63 17.81
CA SER A 154 3.89 -0.83 17.96
C SER A 154 4.38 -0.55 19.38
N SER A 155 3.89 0.52 20.04
CA SER A 155 4.24 0.80 21.44
C SER A 155 3.77 -0.28 22.42
N LEU A 156 2.66 -0.97 22.14
CA LEU A 156 2.17 -2.07 22.98
C LEU A 156 3.03 -3.33 22.87
N ILE A 157 3.77 -3.50 21.77
CA ILE A 157 4.64 -4.66 21.55
C ILE A 157 6.00 -4.47 22.24
N HIS A 158 6.48 -3.22 22.37
CA HIS A 158 7.76 -2.91 23.04
C HIS A 158 7.68 -2.84 24.58
N HIS A 159 6.49 -2.93 25.18
CA HIS A 159 6.27 -2.89 26.64
C HIS A 159 5.91 -4.25 27.26
N LYS A 160 6.23 -5.36 26.58
CA LYS A 160 5.98 -6.72 27.06
C LYS A 160 7.24 -7.56 26.96
#